data_AF-A0A2G2MGT5-F1
#
_entry.id   AF-A0A2G2MGT5-F1
#
_cell.length_a   1.000
_cell.length_b   1.000
_cell.length_c   1.000
_cell.angle_alpha   90.00
_cell.angle_beta   90.00
_cell.angle_gamma   90.00
#
_symmetry.space_group_name_H-M   'P 1'
#
loop_
_entity.id
_entity.type
_entity.pdbx_description
1 polymer ?
#
loop_
_entity_poly.entity_id
_entity_poly.type
_entity_poly.pdbx_seq_one_letter_code
_entity_poly.pdbx_strand_id
1 'polypeptide(L)'
;MRNMDDLRKEFENFDDKNFAQFGGDGQCATDEQVDLKDYPSYTEALYAKLIAPYVSGIYISRWDIKDIALAAGDSMAIHPRKRMFELLMKYATSKENMQAVLDALEAHMEDKITIYNEFITNYPSSSEVFQPKIDKARQTMKLFPHIIQEYFE
;
A
#
# COMPACT_ATOMS: atom_id res chain seq x y z
N MET A 1 -33.47 19.08 19.94
CA MET A 1 -33.11 17.67 19.67
C MET A 1 -33.58 17.37 18.26
N ARG A 2 -32.70 16.93 17.35
CA ARG A 2 -33.13 16.53 16.00
C ARG A 2 -34.01 15.29 16.10
N ASN A 3 -35.12 15.28 15.36
CA ASN A 3 -36.09 14.19 15.36
C ASN A 3 -35.47 12.98 14.62
N MET A 4 -35.60 11.78 15.17
CA MET A 4 -35.09 10.54 14.57
C MET A 4 -35.71 10.26 13.20
N ASP A 5 -36.93 10.73 12.98
CA ASP A 5 -37.62 10.58 11.69
C ASP A 5 -37.05 11.51 10.61
N ASP A 6 -36.51 12.68 10.99
CA ASP A 6 -35.79 13.56 10.06
C ASP A 6 -34.44 12.95 9.66
N LEU A 7 -33.73 12.35 10.62
CA LEU A 7 -32.44 11.68 10.34
C LEU A 7 -32.62 10.45 9.42
N ARG A 8 -33.71 9.70 9.57
CA ARG A 8 -34.04 8.60 8.66
C ARG A 8 -34.32 9.11 7.24
N LYS A 9 -35.08 10.19 7.10
CA LYS A 9 -35.33 10.81 5.79
C LYS A 9 -34.07 11.40 5.16
N GLU A 10 -33.18 11.99 5.95
CA GLU A 10 -31.88 12.48 5.47
C GLU A 10 -30.98 11.32 5.00
N PHE A 11 -31.05 10.17 5.66
CA PHE A 11 -30.31 8.96 5.28
C PHE A 11 -30.90 8.27 4.03
N GLU A 12 -32.22 8.16 3.94
CA GLU A 12 -32.91 7.59 2.76
C GLU A 12 -32.72 8.45 1.50
N ASN A 13 -32.58 9.77 1.65
CA ASN A 13 -32.26 10.67 0.54
C ASN A 13 -30.78 10.66 0.14
N PHE A 14 -29.92 9.91 0.85
CA PHE A 14 -28.47 9.96 0.64
C PHE A 14 -27.98 9.09 -0.55
N ASP A 15 -28.78 8.13 -1.03
CA ASP A 15 -28.40 7.20 -2.12
C ASP A 15 -29.52 7.17 -3.18
N ASP A 16 -29.33 7.75 -4.37
CA ASP A 16 -28.82 6.99 -5.53
C ASP A 16 -27.77 7.75 -6.37
N LYS A 17 -27.56 9.05 -6.14
CA LYS A 17 -26.66 9.87 -6.98
C LYS A 17 -25.23 9.97 -6.47
N ASN A 18 -24.99 9.73 -5.19
CA ASN A 18 -23.66 9.86 -4.57
C ASN A 18 -22.89 8.53 -4.48
N PHE A 19 -23.58 7.39 -4.40
CA PHE A 19 -22.92 6.08 -4.39
C PHE A 19 -22.37 5.64 -5.75
N ALA A 20 -22.89 6.17 -6.86
CA ALA A 20 -22.36 5.90 -8.20
C ALA A 20 -20.89 6.37 -8.37
N GLN A 21 -20.38 7.24 -7.48
CA GLN A 21 -18.99 7.70 -7.49
C GLN A 21 -18.06 6.85 -6.60
N PHE A 22 -18.62 5.96 -5.77
CA PHE A 22 -17.90 4.98 -4.96
C PHE A 22 -18.36 3.57 -5.34
N GLY A 23 -18.03 3.14 -6.56
CA GLY A 23 -18.13 1.74 -6.99
C GLY A 23 -19.44 1.09 -6.60
N GLY A 24 -20.54 1.54 -7.20
CA GLY A 24 -21.86 0.94 -7.08
C GLY A 24 -21.89 -0.42 -7.75
N ASP A 25 -21.32 -1.41 -7.07
CA ASP A 25 -21.62 -2.84 -7.09
C ASP A 25 -20.62 -3.43 -6.10
N GLY A 26 -21.08 -4.23 -5.14
CA GLY A 26 -20.23 -4.93 -4.15
C GLY A 26 -19.23 -5.93 -4.77
N GLN A 27 -18.85 -5.74 -6.03
CA GLN A 27 -17.76 -6.34 -6.75
C GLN A 27 -16.62 -5.33 -6.83
N CYS A 28 -15.80 -5.25 -5.78
CA CYS A 28 -14.39 -4.97 -6.03
C CYS A 28 -13.87 -6.17 -6.82
N ALA A 29 -13.84 -6.06 -8.15
CA ALA A 29 -13.26 -7.07 -9.02
C ALA A 29 -11.83 -7.33 -8.53
N THR A 30 -11.68 -8.45 -7.82
CA THR A 30 -10.39 -9.03 -7.49
C THR A 30 -9.86 -9.69 -8.76
N ASP A 31 -8.59 -9.41 -9.07
CA ASP A 31 -7.74 -10.06 -10.08
C ASP A 31 -7.54 -9.34 -11.43
N GLU A 32 -7.79 -8.04 -11.52
CA GLU A 32 -7.17 -7.24 -12.59
C GLU A 32 -5.73 -6.90 -12.22
N GLN A 33 -4.77 -7.35 -13.04
CA GLN A 33 -3.40 -6.84 -13.02
C GLN A 33 -3.45 -5.36 -13.40
N VAL A 34 -3.63 -4.48 -12.40
CA VAL A 34 -3.67 -3.03 -12.61
C VAL A 34 -2.36 -2.61 -13.29
N ASP A 35 -2.42 -2.18 -14.54
CA ASP A 35 -1.24 -1.76 -15.33
C ASP A 35 -0.70 -0.45 -14.73
N LEU A 36 0.62 -0.33 -14.62
CA LEU A 36 1.27 0.88 -14.09
C LEU A 36 0.97 2.11 -14.96
N LYS A 37 0.59 1.90 -16.22
CA LYS A 37 0.21 2.94 -17.19
C LYS A 37 -1.09 3.67 -16.89
N ASP A 38 -1.97 3.10 -16.06
CA ASP A 38 -3.28 3.69 -15.74
C ASP A 38 -3.19 4.83 -14.72
N TYR A 39 -2.01 5.09 -14.16
CA TYR A 39 -1.80 6.12 -13.16
C TYR A 39 -1.30 7.45 -13.76
N PRO A 40 -1.85 8.61 -13.34
CA PRO A 40 -1.46 9.91 -13.87
C PRO A 40 0.00 10.28 -13.54
N SER A 41 0.60 9.67 -12.52
CA SER A 41 2.01 9.87 -12.16
C SER A 41 2.67 8.59 -11.66
N TYR A 42 3.96 8.42 -11.99
CA TYR A 42 4.81 7.33 -11.51
C TYR A 42 4.74 7.13 -10.00
N THR A 43 4.83 8.21 -9.24
CA THR A 43 4.75 8.19 -7.78
C THR A 43 3.41 7.67 -7.27
N GLU A 44 2.31 7.99 -7.95
CA GLU A 44 1.00 7.47 -7.55
C GLU A 44 0.83 6.00 -7.90
N ALA A 45 1.38 5.55 -9.03
CA ALA A 45 1.43 4.14 -9.41
C ALA A 45 2.16 3.31 -8.36
N LEU A 46 3.38 3.74 -7.99
CA LEU A 46 4.16 3.07 -6.97
C LEU A 46 3.50 3.13 -5.59
N TYR A 47 2.89 4.25 -5.22
CA TYR A 47 2.18 4.35 -3.95
C TYR A 47 1.03 3.33 -3.86
N ALA A 48 0.24 3.20 -4.92
CA ALA A 48 -0.87 2.26 -4.97
C ALA A 48 -0.41 0.79 -4.94
N LYS A 49 0.73 0.47 -5.57
CA LYS A 49 1.25 -0.89 -5.64
C LYS A 49 2.04 -1.31 -4.40
N LEU A 50 2.81 -0.40 -3.82
CA LEU A 50 3.76 -0.69 -2.74
C LEU A 50 3.22 -0.37 -1.35
N ILE A 51 2.52 0.77 -1.20
CA ILE A 51 2.13 1.31 0.11
C ILE A 51 0.68 0.94 0.49
N ALA A 52 -0.20 0.68 -0.48
CA ALA A 52 -1.59 0.34 -0.20
C ALA A 52 -1.67 -1.06 0.44
N PRO A 53 -2.10 -1.20 1.71
CA PRO A 53 -2.03 -2.48 2.43
C PRO A 53 -2.91 -3.58 1.84
N TYR A 54 -4.00 -3.20 1.17
CA TYR A 54 -4.87 -4.14 0.48
C TYR A 54 -4.17 -4.79 -0.71
N VAL A 55 -3.21 -4.10 -1.33
CA VAL A 55 -2.42 -4.58 -2.47
C VAL A 55 -1.15 -5.28 -1.98
N SER A 56 -0.34 -4.61 -1.17
CA SER A 56 0.96 -5.13 -0.73
C SER A 56 0.91 -6.12 0.42
N GLY A 57 -0.25 -6.32 1.05
CA GLY A 57 -0.42 -7.22 2.18
C GLY A 57 0.12 -6.69 3.51
N ILE A 58 1.00 -5.68 3.48
CA ILE A 58 1.67 -5.10 4.64
C ILE A 58 1.28 -3.64 4.79
N TYR A 59 0.86 -3.27 6.01
CA TYR A 59 0.68 -1.86 6.34
C TYR A 59 2.02 -1.23 6.68
N ILE A 60 2.41 -0.23 5.88
CA ILE A 60 3.61 0.57 6.10
C ILE A 60 3.20 1.88 6.75
N SER A 61 3.64 2.09 7.99
CA SER A 61 3.37 3.29 8.77
C SER A 61 4.31 4.44 8.41
N ARG A 62 4.07 5.61 9.01
CA ARG A 62 4.97 6.76 8.87
C ARG A 62 6.35 6.49 9.46
N TRP A 63 6.43 5.72 10.54
CA TRP A 63 7.70 5.34 11.15
C TRP A 63 8.45 4.38 10.25
N ASP A 64 7.75 3.38 9.70
CA ASP A 64 8.36 2.44 8.76
C ASP A 64 8.93 3.16 7.52
N ILE A 65 8.20 4.12 6.93
CA ILE A 65 8.73 4.93 5.80
C ILE A 65 9.99 5.70 6.20
N LYS A 66 10.02 6.25 7.43
CA LYS A 66 11.21 6.97 7.92
C LYS A 66 12.40 6.04 8.07
N ASP A 67 12.19 4.84 8.60
CA ASP A 67 13.26 3.87 8.83
C ASP A 67 13.76 3.28 7.50
N ILE A 68 12.87 3.04 6.54
CA ILE A 68 13.20 2.66 5.16
C ILE A 68 14.04 3.75 4.49
N ALA A 69 13.62 5.02 4.59
CA ALA A 69 14.38 6.14 4.05
C ALA A 69 15.80 6.19 4.65
N LEU A 70 15.90 6.04 5.98
CA LEU A 70 17.18 6.02 6.69
C LEU A 70 18.09 4.89 6.24
N ALA A 71 17.54 3.69 6.07
CA ALA A 71 18.27 2.53 5.57
C ALA A 71 18.76 2.72 4.12
N ALA A 72 17.97 3.42 3.30
CA ALA A 72 18.33 3.76 1.92
C ALA A 72 19.36 4.91 1.83
N GLY A 73 19.65 5.62 2.93
CA GLY A 73 20.60 6.73 2.96
C GLY A 73 19.98 8.13 2.89
N ASP A 74 18.65 8.24 3.00
CA ASP A 74 17.92 9.51 3.13
C ASP A 74 17.47 9.76 4.57
N SER A 75 17.31 11.01 4.97
CA SER A 75 16.78 11.36 6.28
C SER A 75 15.67 12.38 6.14
N MET A 76 14.47 11.98 6.57
CA MET A 76 13.28 12.84 6.51
C MET A 76 12.61 13.04 7.85
N ALA A 77 11.99 14.22 8.00
CA ALA A 77 11.07 14.50 9.10
C ALA A 77 9.74 13.75 8.92
N ILE A 78 9.04 13.50 10.03
CA ILE A 78 7.72 12.86 9.98
C ILE A 78 6.70 13.82 9.35
N HIS A 79 6.05 13.36 8.30
CA HIS A 79 4.98 14.05 7.57
C HIS A 79 3.75 13.13 7.40
N PRO A 80 2.64 13.58 6.79
CA PRO A 80 1.56 12.67 6.38
C PRO A 80 2.09 11.54 5.49
N ARG A 81 1.53 10.32 5.62
CA ARG A 81 2.06 9.09 4.98
C ARG A 81 2.29 9.24 3.47
N LYS A 82 1.28 9.73 2.73
CA LYS A 82 1.40 9.97 1.27
C LYS A 82 2.54 10.94 0.98
N ARG A 83 2.66 12.02 1.76
CA ARG A 83 3.73 13.00 1.60
C ARG A 83 5.12 12.42 1.88
N MET A 84 5.26 11.56 2.89
CA MET A 84 6.54 10.91 3.18
C MET A 84 6.97 10.00 2.02
N PHE A 85 6.03 9.25 1.44
CA PHE A 85 6.32 8.46 0.25
C PHE A 85 6.73 9.33 -0.96
N GLU A 86 6.02 10.45 -1.20
CA GLU A 86 6.42 11.41 -2.25
C GLU A 86 7.84 11.95 -2.03
N LEU A 87 8.23 12.22 -0.78
CA LEU A 87 9.60 12.66 -0.46
C LEU A 87 10.62 11.56 -0.74
N LEU A 88 10.31 10.31 -0.38
CA LEU A 88 11.14 9.15 -0.67
C LEU A 88 11.34 8.97 -2.18
N MET A 89 10.28 9.13 -2.98
CA MET A 89 10.37 9.05 -4.44
C MET A 89 11.15 10.22 -5.06
N LYS A 90 11.18 11.38 -4.42
CA LYS A 90 12.06 12.50 -4.83
C LYS A 90 13.53 12.24 -4.52
N TYR A 91 13.83 11.41 -3.54
CA TYR A 91 15.18 10.93 -3.27
C TYR A 91 15.60 9.84 -4.27
N ALA A 92 14.68 8.95 -4.61
CA ALA A 92 14.89 7.81 -5.50
C ALA A 92 14.83 8.17 -7.00
N THR A 93 15.53 9.23 -7.41
CA THR A 93 15.58 9.69 -8.82
C THR A 93 16.67 9.06 -9.65
N SER A 94 17.63 8.37 -9.04
CA SER A 94 18.66 7.59 -9.72
C SER A 94 18.40 6.10 -9.54
N LYS A 95 18.92 5.28 -10.47
CA LYS A 95 18.82 3.81 -10.38
C LYS A 95 19.38 3.29 -9.05
N GLU A 96 20.52 3.82 -8.63
CA GLU A 96 21.18 3.44 -7.38
C GLU A 96 20.32 3.77 -6.15
N ASN A 97 19.77 5.00 -6.08
CA ASN A 97 18.92 5.39 -4.95
C ASN A 97 17.61 4.61 -4.95
N MET A 98 17.00 4.38 -6.11
CA MET A 98 15.79 3.56 -6.20
C MET A 98 16.07 2.12 -5.77
N GLN A 99 17.18 1.53 -6.19
CA GLN A 99 17.59 0.19 -5.74
C GLN A 99 17.72 0.16 -4.22
N ALA A 100 18.43 1.12 -3.61
CA ALA A 100 18.58 1.20 -2.17
C ALA A 100 17.23 1.32 -1.43
N VAL A 101 16.28 2.08 -1.99
CA VAL A 101 14.92 2.19 -1.45
C VAL A 101 14.16 0.86 -1.55
N LEU A 102 14.24 0.17 -2.69
CA LEU A 102 13.57 -1.13 -2.88
C LEU A 102 14.18 -2.21 -2.00
N ASP A 103 15.50 -2.25 -1.83
CA ASP A 103 16.20 -3.19 -0.94
C ASP A 103 15.79 -2.96 0.52
N ALA A 104 15.74 -1.71 0.97
CA ALA A 104 15.28 -1.35 2.31
C ALA A 104 13.80 -1.70 2.53
N LEU A 105 12.97 -1.52 1.51
CA LEU A 105 11.56 -1.90 1.54
C LEU A 105 11.39 -3.43 1.58
N GLU A 106 12.19 -4.18 0.82
CA GLU A 106 12.19 -5.66 0.81
C GLU A 106 12.54 -6.21 2.20
N ALA A 107 13.63 -5.71 2.80
CA ALA A 107 14.03 -6.07 4.15
C ALA A 107 12.90 -5.80 5.17
N HIS A 108 12.26 -4.64 5.09
CA HIS A 108 11.13 -4.31 5.95
C HIS A 108 9.94 -5.28 5.76
N MET A 109 9.66 -5.67 4.51
CA MET A 109 8.56 -6.59 4.21
C MET A 109 8.86 -8.01 4.72
N GLU A 110 10.10 -8.48 4.60
CA GLU A 110 10.53 -9.77 5.15
C GLU A 110 10.47 -9.82 6.68
N ASP A 111 10.80 -8.71 7.36
CA ASP A 111 10.63 -8.61 8.82
C ASP A 111 9.15 -8.79 9.23
N LYS A 112 8.22 -8.17 8.50
CA LYS A 112 6.78 -8.34 8.75
C LYS A 112 6.29 -9.74 8.42
N ILE A 113 6.78 -10.35 7.33
CA ILE A 113 6.47 -11.74 6.97
C ILE A 113 6.94 -12.68 8.07
N THR A 114 8.11 -12.44 8.65
CA THR A 114 8.63 -13.22 9.78
C THR A 114 7.68 -13.19 10.97
N ILE A 115 7.22 -12.01 11.37
CA ILE A 115 6.22 -11.84 12.44
C ILE A 115 4.91 -12.58 12.11
N TYR A 116 4.44 -12.51 10.87
CA TYR A 116 3.23 -13.23 10.44
C TYR A 116 3.41 -14.74 10.51
N ASN A 117 4.56 -15.27 10.09
CA ASN A 117 4.88 -16.70 10.21
C ASN A 117 4.95 -17.13 11.67
N GLU A 118 5.49 -16.31 12.57
CA GLU A 118 5.49 -16.58 14.01
C GLU A 118 4.06 -16.69 14.55
N PHE A 119 3.14 -15.82 14.12
CA PHE A 119 1.73 -15.91 14.52
C PHE A 119 1.05 -17.16 13.99
N ILE A 120 1.28 -17.52 12.73
CA ILE A 120 0.73 -18.76 12.16
C ILE A 120 1.27 -19.98 12.93
N THR A 121 2.56 -19.98 13.25
CA THR A 121 3.21 -21.07 14.00
C THR A 121 2.63 -21.21 15.41
N ASN A 122 2.50 -20.10 16.14
CA ASN A 122 2.05 -20.11 17.53
C ASN A 122 0.51 -20.21 17.66
N TYR A 123 -0.22 -19.75 16.65
CA TYR A 123 -1.68 -19.72 16.60
C TYR A 123 -2.17 -20.15 15.21
N PRO A 124 -2.25 -21.46 14.93
CA PRO A 124 -2.54 -21.98 13.59
C PRO A 124 -3.87 -21.48 12.98
N SER A 125 -4.88 -21.20 13.80
CA SER A 125 -6.15 -20.62 13.33
C SER A 125 -6.02 -19.22 12.72
N SER A 126 -4.92 -18.51 13.00
CA SER A 126 -4.63 -17.20 12.41
C SER A 126 -4.13 -17.27 10.97
N SER A 127 -3.83 -18.47 10.46
CA SER A 127 -3.38 -18.70 9.08
C SER A 127 -4.32 -18.07 8.04
N GLU A 128 -5.64 -18.18 8.25
CA GLU A 128 -6.65 -17.60 7.35
C GLU A 128 -6.52 -16.07 7.22
N VAL A 129 -5.95 -15.40 8.23
CA VAL A 129 -5.77 -13.95 8.24
C VAL A 129 -4.39 -13.54 7.69
N PHE A 130 -3.34 -14.29 8.04
CA PHE A 130 -1.96 -13.89 7.76
C PHE A 130 -1.41 -14.48 6.46
N GLN A 131 -1.80 -15.69 6.06
CA GLN A 131 -1.31 -16.29 4.81
C GLN A 131 -1.62 -15.41 3.58
N PRO A 132 -2.85 -14.88 3.39
CA PRO A 132 -3.12 -13.99 2.26
C PRO A 132 -2.30 -12.69 2.27
N LYS A 133 -1.88 -12.22 3.45
CA LYS A 133 -1.02 -11.03 3.58
C LYS A 133 0.42 -11.34 3.18
N ILE A 134 0.93 -12.50 3.60
CA ILE A 134 2.26 -13.00 3.20
C ILE A 134 2.31 -13.19 1.68
N ASP A 135 1.27 -13.80 1.10
CA ASP A 135 1.22 -14.05 -0.35
C ASP A 135 1.24 -12.75 -1.15
N LYS A 136 0.46 -11.75 -0.73
CA LYS A 136 0.47 -10.41 -1.32
C LYS A 136 1.83 -9.72 -1.18
N ALA A 137 2.43 -9.78 0.01
CA ALA A 137 3.75 -9.20 0.24
C ALA A 137 4.82 -9.79 -0.69
N ARG A 138 4.84 -11.12 -0.85
CA ARG A 138 5.74 -11.82 -1.77
C ARG A 138 5.46 -11.49 -3.23
N GLN A 139 4.21 -11.31 -3.62
CA GLN A 139 3.87 -10.86 -4.97
C GLN A 139 4.37 -9.44 -5.23
N THR A 140 4.22 -8.53 -4.27
CA THR A 140 4.71 -7.15 -4.38
C THR A 140 6.23 -7.09 -4.51
N MET A 141 6.99 -7.86 -3.72
CA MET A 141 8.46 -7.87 -3.81
C MET A 141 8.96 -8.34 -5.19
N LYS A 142 8.24 -9.24 -5.87
CA LYS A 142 8.57 -9.65 -7.26
C LYS A 142 8.49 -8.51 -8.28
N LEU A 143 7.79 -7.42 -7.96
CA LEU A 143 7.71 -6.25 -8.83
C LEU A 143 8.97 -5.38 -8.77
N PHE A 144 9.81 -5.51 -7.74
CA PHE A 144 10.92 -4.57 -7.52
C PHE A 144 11.93 -4.56 -8.68
N PRO A 145 12.38 -5.71 -9.22
CA PRO A 145 13.24 -5.71 -10.40
C PRO A 145 12.58 -5.09 -11.63
N HIS A 146 11.26 -5.28 -11.79
CA HIS A 146 10.50 -4.73 -12.91
C HIS A 146 10.40 -3.20 -12.82
N ILE A 147 10.27 -2.64 -11.60
CA ILE A 147 10.28 -1.19 -11.39
C ILE A 147 11.64 -0.60 -11.81
N ILE A 148 12.75 -1.27 -11.49
CA ILE A 148 14.06 -0.80 -11.92
C ILE A 148 14.17 -0.81 -13.45
N GLN A 149 13.73 -1.90 -14.08
CA GLN A 149 13.77 -2.05 -15.54
C GLN A 149 12.88 -1.02 -16.25
N GLU A 150 11.65 -0.79 -15.76
CA GLU A 150 10.66 0.06 -16.44
C GLU A 150 11.02 1.55 -16.37
N TYR A 151 11.65 2.00 -15.28
CA TYR A 151 11.86 3.42 -15.01
C TYR A 151 13.32 3.88 -15.14
N PHE A 152 14.28 2.95 -15.24
CA PHE A 152 15.71 3.27 -15.23
C PHE A 152 16.55 2.54 -16.28
N GLU A 153 15.97 1.70 -17.14
CA GLU A 153 16.62 1.06 -18.30
C GLU A 153 15.90 1.42 -19.61
#